data_AF-A0A371BH27-F1
#
_entry.id   AF-A0A371BH27-F1
#
_cell.length_a   1.000
_cell.length_b   1.000
_cell.length_c   1.000
_cell.angle_alpha   90.00
_cell.angle_beta   90.00
_cell.angle_gamma   90.00
#
_symmetry.space_group_name_H-M   'P 1'
#
loop_
_entity.id
_entity.type
_entity.pdbx_description
1 polymer ?
#
loop_
_entity_poly.entity_id
_entity_poly.type
_entity_poly.pdbx_seq_one_letter_code
_entity_poly.pdbx_strand_id
1 'polypeptide(L)'
;MMEKDSIPADPREQEAPSPAEQVTALFGEVRSLAAAEMDYAKARLSYSGGVLRKAGLLALLSLLALSGAATALILGLLLILASYFGPIIATLVVVITFAIATWALGIAARNTSRNLKFEEDENDA
;
A
#
# COMPACT_ATOMS: atom_id res chain seq x y z
N MET A 1 2.63 -85.13 -3.82
CA MET A 1 2.85 -83.93 -4.66
C MET A 1 1.54 -83.15 -4.62
N MET A 2 1.45 -82.19 -3.71
CA MET A 2 0.27 -81.31 -3.59
C MET A 2 0.87 -79.91 -3.47
N GLU A 3 0.85 -79.19 -4.58
CA GLU A 3 1.31 -77.82 -4.71
C GLU A 3 0.42 -76.96 -3.81
N LYS A 4 1.01 -76.38 -2.77
CA LYS A 4 0.32 -75.47 -1.87
C LYS A 4 0.27 -74.14 -2.62
N ASP A 5 -0.87 -73.84 -3.23
CA ASP A 5 -1.14 -72.56 -3.87
C ASP A 5 -0.81 -71.44 -2.87
N SER A 6 0.29 -70.75 -3.14
CA SER A 6 0.67 -69.52 -2.46
C SER A 6 -0.32 -68.45 -2.87
N ILE A 7 -1.28 -68.17 -1.99
CA ILE A 7 -2.19 -67.03 -2.13
C ILE A 7 -1.33 -65.77 -2.32
N PRO A 8 -1.51 -65.00 -3.41
CA PRO A 8 -0.80 -63.74 -3.57
C PRO A 8 -1.25 -62.81 -2.43
N ALA A 9 -0.28 -62.35 -1.63
CA ALA A 9 -0.52 -61.33 -0.61
C ALA A 9 -1.18 -60.11 -1.29
N ASP A 10 -2.39 -59.76 -0.85
CA ASP A 10 -3.14 -58.61 -1.33
C ASP A 10 -2.33 -57.34 -1.01
N PRO A 11 -1.96 -56.50 -2.01
CA PRO A 11 -1.20 -55.26 -1.78
C PRO A 11 -1.94 -54.21 -0.91
N ARG A 12 -3.18 -54.50 -0.50
CA ARG A 12 -4.07 -53.61 0.24
C ARG A 12 -4.05 -53.80 1.76
N GLU A 13 -3.22 -54.68 2.31
CA GLU A 13 -2.89 -54.68 3.75
C GLU A 13 -1.83 -53.61 4.09
N GLN A 14 -1.91 -52.45 3.44
CA GLN A 14 -1.30 -51.24 3.98
C GLN A 14 -2.19 -50.80 5.14
N GLU A 15 -1.73 -51.10 6.35
CA GLU A 15 -2.29 -50.69 7.63
C GLU A 15 -2.88 -49.28 7.50
N ALA A 16 -4.21 -49.19 7.59
CA ALA A 16 -4.91 -47.93 7.40
C ALA A 16 -4.31 -46.91 8.38
N PRO A 17 -3.90 -45.72 7.91
CA PRO A 17 -3.12 -44.79 8.72
C PRO A 17 -3.85 -44.52 10.02
N SER A 18 -3.13 -44.70 11.12
CA SER A 18 -3.69 -44.54 12.45
C SER A 18 -4.31 -43.14 12.56
N PRO A 19 -5.45 -42.98 13.26
CA PRO A 19 -6.05 -41.66 13.48
C PRO A 19 -5.04 -40.63 14.02
N ALA A 20 -4.03 -41.07 14.77
CA ALA A 20 -2.93 -40.24 15.24
C ALA A 20 -2.00 -39.73 14.12
N GLU A 21 -1.74 -40.54 13.10
CA GLU A 21 -0.93 -40.17 11.94
C GLU A 21 -1.67 -39.16 11.06
N GLN A 22 -2.99 -39.33 10.91
CA GLN A 22 -3.84 -38.39 10.17
C GLN A 22 -3.89 -37.00 10.84
N VAL A 23 -4.02 -36.95 12.17
CA VAL A 23 -4.00 -35.69 12.93
C VAL A 23 -2.63 -35.01 12.82
N THR A 24 -1.55 -35.79 12.84
CA THR A 24 -0.18 -35.26 12.69
C THR A 24 0.05 -34.69 11.29
N ALA A 25 -0.47 -35.38 10.25
CA ALA A 25 -0.43 -34.90 8.86
C ALA A 25 -1.20 -33.59 8.69
N LEU A 26 -2.43 -33.49 9.23
CA LEU A 26 -3.24 -32.27 9.19
C LEU A 26 -2.56 -31.08 9.89
N PHE A 27 -1.90 -31.32 11.02
CA PHE A 27 -1.11 -30.29 11.70
C PHE A 27 0.06 -29.81 10.83
N GLY A 28 0.70 -30.72 10.09
CA GLY A 28 1.73 -30.39 9.11
C GLY A 28 1.20 -29.51 7.98
N GLU A 29 0.04 -29.87 7.43
CA GLU A 29 -0.62 -29.13 6.36
C GLU A 29 -1.04 -27.72 6.81
N VAL A 30 -1.70 -27.59 7.97
CA VAL A 30 -2.10 -26.28 8.53
C VAL A 30 -0.88 -25.40 8.78
N ARG A 31 0.21 -25.96 9.32
CA ARG A 31 1.47 -25.23 9.51
C ARG A 31 2.08 -24.77 8.19
N SER A 32 2.05 -25.63 7.17
CA SER A 32 2.57 -25.30 5.84
C SER A 32 1.75 -24.18 5.18
N LEU A 33 0.43 -24.22 5.33
CA LEU A 33 -0.48 -23.21 4.84
C LEU A 33 -0.25 -21.87 5.55
N ALA A 34 -0.15 -21.89 6.88
CA ALA A 34 0.16 -20.70 7.67
C ALA A 34 1.51 -20.08 7.28
N ALA A 35 2.54 -20.91 7.01
CA ALA A 35 3.83 -20.43 6.53
C ALA A 35 3.72 -19.76 5.15
N ALA A 36 2.94 -20.34 4.23
CA ALA A 36 2.72 -19.77 2.91
C ALA A 36 1.98 -18.43 2.96
N GLU A 37 0.98 -18.27 3.82
CA GLU A 37 0.28 -17.00 4.02
C GLU A 37 1.20 -15.92 4.61
N MET A 38 2.05 -16.30 5.56
CA MET A 38 3.04 -15.37 6.12
C MET A 38 4.03 -14.87 5.07
N ASP A 39 4.47 -15.76 4.18
CA ASP A 39 5.38 -15.40 3.09
C ASP A 39 4.69 -14.53 2.04
N TYR A 40 3.41 -14.81 1.72
CA TYR A 40 2.59 -13.94 0.87
C TYR A 40 2.41 -12.54 1.47
N ALA A 41 2.10 -12.44 2.77
CA ALA A 41 1.96 -11.17 3.47
C ALA A 41 3.27 -10.37 3.47
N LYS A 42 4.42 -11.03 3.69
CA LYS A 42 5.74 -10.42 3.59
C LYS A 42 6.06 -9.93 2.18
N ALA A 43 5.74 -10.73 1.17
CA ALA A 43 5.96 -10.37 -0.23
C ALA A 43 5.13 -9.12 -0.60
N ARG A 44 3.85 -9.09 -0.20
CA ARG A 44 2.95 -7.95 -0.40
C ARG A 44 3.47 -6.69 0.28
N LEU A 45 3.91 -6.79 1.54
CA LEU A 45 4.50 -5.67 2.29
C LEU A 45 5.80 -5.16 1.66
N SER A 46 6.65 -6.06 1.18
CA SER A 46 7.93 -5.72 0.55
C SER A 46 7.71 -5.02 -0.80
N TYR A 47 6.76 -5.51 -1.59
CA TYR A 47 6.35 -4.89 -2.84
C TYR A 47 5.75 -3.50 -2.62
N SER A 48 4.81 -3.36 -1.68
CA SER A 48 4.22 -2.05 -1.35
C SER A 48 5.24 -1.08 -0.76
N GLY A 49 6.23 -1.57 -0.02
CA GLY A 49 7.29 -0.75 0.58
C GLY A 49 8.19 -0.07 -0.46
N GLY A 50 8.51 -0.75 -1.56
CA GLY A 50 9.30 -0.18 -2.65
C GLY A 50 8.58 0.96 -3.37
N VAL A 51 7.30 0.77 -3.69
CA VAL A 51 6.45 1.79 -4.32
C VAL A 51 6.23 2.97 -3.38
N LEU A 52 5.92 2.70 -2.10
CA LEU A 52 5.71 3.74 -1.09
C LEU A 52 6.97 4.58 -0.86
N ARG A 53 8.17 3.97 -0.88
CA ARG A 53 9.43 4.71 -0.72
C ARG A 53 9.71 5.64 -1.89
N LYS A 54 9.51 5.18 -3.14
CA LYS A 54 9.68 6.00 -4.34
C LYS A 54 8.64 7.12 -4.39
N ALA A 55 7.37 6.79 -4.16
CA ALA A 55 6.28 7.75 -4.08
C ALA A 55 6.52 8.78 -2.97
N GLY A 56 6.99 8.34 -1.79
CA GLY A 56 7.34 9.21 -0.67
C GLY A 56 8.47 10.17 -0.99
N LEU A 57 9.53 9.71 -1.68
CA LEU A 57 10.62 10.59 -2.14
C LEU A 57 10.13 11.63 -3.14
N LEU A 58 9.34 11.22 -4.13
CA LEU A 58 8.74 12.14 -5.11
C LEU A 58 7.81 13.14 -4.45
N ALA A 59 6.97 12.70 -3.51
CA ALA A 59 6.09 13.57 -2.75
C ALA A 59 6.88 14.59 -1.92
N LEU A 60 7.95 14.17 -1.24
CA LEU A 60 8.84 15.06 -0.50
C LEU A 60 9.50 16.09 -1.41
N LEU A 61 10.04 15.65 -2.54
CA LEU A 61 10.73 16.51 -3.50
C LEU A 61 9.76 17.53 -4.13
N SER A 62 8.56 17.09 -4.47
CA SER A 62 7.49 17.94 -4.96
C SER A 62 7.07 18.97 -3.91
N LEU A 63 6.96 18.57 -2.64
CA LEU A 63 6.58 19.49 -1.56
C LEU A 63 7.64 20.57 -1.34
N LEU A 64 8.92 20.19 -1.43
CA LEU A 64 10.04 21.13 -1.34
C LEU A 64 10.09 22.10 -2.53
N ALA A 65 9.89 21.60 -3.75
CA ALA A 65 9.83 22.46 -4.93
C ALA A 65 8.63 23.41 -4.88
N LEU A 66 7.47 22.91 -4.46
CA LEU A 66 6.24 23.70 -4.33
C LEU A 66 6.37 24.79 -3.28
N SER A 67 6.98 24.50 -2.13
CA SER A 67 7.20 25.51 -1.09
C SER A 67 8.15 26.60 -1.56
N GLY A 68 9.24 26.25 -2.23
CA GLY A 68 10.16 27.22 -2.84
C GLY A 68 9.47 28.12 -3.88
N ALA A 69 8.67 27.52 -4.77
CA ALA A 69 7.89 28.25 -5.76
C ALA A 69 6.86 29.19 -5.11
N ALA A 70 6.17 28.74 -4.06
CA ALA A 70 5.20 29.55 -3.32
C ALA A 70 5.89 30.76 -2.64
N THR A 71 7.05 30.56 -2.00
CA THR A 71 7.82 31.66 -1.41
C THR A 71 8.29 32.65 -2.47
N ALA A 72 8.83 32.18 -3.60
CA ALA A 72 9.25 33.04 -4.70
C ALA A 72 8.07 33.86 -5.26
N LEU A 73 6.91 33.24 -5.42
CA LEU A 73 5.68 33.91 -5.86
C LEU A 73 5.23 34.99 -4.86
N ILE A 74 5.21 34.67 -3.56
CA ILE A 74 4.88 35.64 -2.50
C ILE A 74 5.85 36.83 -2.53
N LEU A 75 7.16 36.58 -2.63
CA LEU A 75 8.15 37.65 -2.69
C LEU A 75 7.98 38.52 -3.95
N GLY A 76 7.75 37.92 -5.11
CA GLY A 76 7.48 38.65 -6.36
C GLY A 76 6.23 39.52 -6.26
N LEU A 77 5.14 38.98 -5.70
CA LEU A 77 3.91 39.73 -5.44
C LEU A 77 4.14 40.90 -4.48
N LEU A 78 4.86 40.68 -3.39
CA LEU A 78 5.17 41.74 -2.42
C LEU A 78 6.01 42.85 -3.06
N LEU A 79 7.03 42.51 -3.85
CA LEU A 79 7.87 43.51 -4.53
C LEU A 79 7.05 44.38 -5.49
N ILE A 80 6.13 43.79 -6.24
CA ILE A 80 5.28 44.53 -7.17
C ILE A 80 4.26 45.35 -6.38
N LEU A 81 3.50 44.71 -5.50
CA LEU A 81 2.31 45.31 -4.89
C LEU A 81 2.67 46.37 -3.83
N ALA A 82 3.81 46.22 -3.15
CA ALA A 82 4.30 47.21 -2.20
C ALA A 82 4.61 48.56 -2.87
N SER A 83 4.98 48.57 -4.15
CA SER A 83 5.22 49.81 -4.90
C SER A 83 3.95 50.64 -5.13
N TYR A 84 2.77 50.01 -5.11
CA TYR A 84 1.49 50.68 -5.35
C TYR A 84 0.75 51.02 -4.06
N PHE A 85 0.69 50.08 -3.10
CA PHE A 85 -0.17 50.19 -1.92
C PHE A 85 0.62 50.28 -0.60
N GLY A 86 1.95 50.25 -0.66
CA GLY A 86 2.80 50.13 0.51
C GLY A 86 2.83 48.70 1.08
N PRO A 87 3.80 48.42 1.98
CA PRO A 87 4.11 47.06 2.41
C PRO A 87 3.00 46.40 3.24
N ILE A 88 2.29 47.16 4.08
CA ILE A 88 1.26 46.61 4.98
C ILE A 88 0.03 46.15 4.21
N ILE A 89 -0.45 46.95 3.25
CA ILE A 89 -1.63 46.59 2.45
C ILE A 89 -1.27 45.43 1.51
N ALA A 90 -0.06 45.45 0.92
CA ALA A 90 0.42 44.37 0.07
C ALA A 90 0.45 43.02 0.80
N THR A 91 0.95 42.97 2.04
CA THR A 91 0.99 41.72 2.81
C THR A 91 -0.40 41.22 3.16
N LEU A 92 -1.32 42.09 3.56
CA LEU A 92 -2.71 41.70 3.84
C LEU A 92 -3.39 41.08 2.60
N VAL A 93 -3.23 41.71 1.42
CA VAL A 93 -3.82 41.19 0.18
C VAL A 93 -3.27 39.81 -0.17
N VAL A 94 -1.94 39.63 -0.09
CA VAL A 94 -1.30 38.34 -0.40
C VAL A 94 -1.76 37.26 0.58
N VAL A 95 -1.79 37.56 1.88
CA VAL A 95 -2.23 36.59 2.91
C VAL A 95 -3.68 36.16 2.70
N ILE A 96 -4.59 37.11 2.49
CA ILE A 96 -6.01 36.79 2.27
C ILE A 96 -6.19 35.94 1.01
N THR A 97 -5.50 36.29 -0.07
CA THR A 97 -5.57 35.56 -1.34
C THR A 97 -5.11 34.10 -1.18
N PHE A 98 -3.95 33.89 -0.55
CA PHE A 98 -3.43 32.54 -0.31
C PHE A 98 -4.26 31.76 0.70
N ALA A 99 -4.85 32.42 1.71
CA ALA A 99 -5.74 31.76 2.67
C ALA A 99 -6.99 31.20 1.98
N ILE A 100 -7.63 31.99 1.12
CA ILE A 100 -8.81 31.56 0.35
C ILE A 100 -8.42 30.42 -0.61
N ALA A 101 -7.32 30.57 -1.35
CA ALA A 101 -6.85 29.55 -2.28
C ALA A 101 -6.55 28.23 -1.55
N THR A 102 -5.86 28.29 -0.41
CA THR A 102 -5.52 27.12 0.42
C THR A 102 -6.78 26.44 0.94
N TRP A 103 -7.77 27.21 1.39
CA TRP A 103 -9.04 26.66 1.85
C TRP A 103 -9.77 25.94 0.71
N ALA A 104 -9.90 26.55 -0.46
CA ALA A 104 -10.55 25.95 -1.62
C ALA A 104 -9.86 24.64 -2.05
N LEU A 105 -8.53 24.65 -2.16
CA LEU A 105 -7.74 23.46 -2.48
C LEU A 105 -7.88 22.38 -1.41
N GLY A 106 -7.89 22.75 -0.13
CA GLY A 106 -8.06 21.81 0.98
C GLY A 106 -9.41 21.08 0.93
N ILE A 107 -10.48 21.78 0.57
CA ILE A 107 -11.80 21.15 0.36
C ILE A 107 -11.75 20.21 -0.85
N ALA A 108 -11.19 20.64 -1.97
CA ALA A 108 -11.07 19.82 -3.17
C ALA A 108 -10.25 18.54 -2.93
N ALA A 109 -9.13 18.66 -2.21
CA ALA A 109 -8.30 17.53 -1.82
C ALA A 109 -9.05 16.55 -0.90
N ARG A 110 -9.79 17.06 0.09
CA ARG A 110 -10.62 16.24 0.99
C ARG A 110 -11.73 15.50 0.23
N ASN A 111 -12.32 16.13 -0.77
CA ASN A 111 -13.35 15.50 -1.59
C ASN A 111 -12.74 14.43 -2.51
N THR A 112 -11.57 14.68 -3.07
CA THR A 112 -10.86 13.72 -3.92
C THR A 112 -10.44 12.48 -3.13
N SER A 113 -9.88 12.65 -1.93
CA SER A 113 -9.43 11.51 -1.11
C SER A 113 -10.58 10.60 -0.66
N ARG A 114 -11.80 11.15 -0.52
CA ARG A 114 -13.01 10.37 -0.24
C ARG A 114 -13.44 9.47 -1.40
N ASN A 115 -13.05 9.80 -2.63
CA ASN A 115 -13.46 9.09 -3.85
C ASN A 115 -12.42 8.05 -4.32
N LEU A 116 -11.28 7.93 -3.65
CA LEU A 116 -10.31 6.87 -3.93
C LEU A 116 -10.84 5.56 -3.35
N LYS A 117 -11.70 4.87 -4.11
CA LYS A 117 -11.90 3.42 -3.94
C LYS A 117 -10.65 2.75 -4.50
N PHE A 118 -10.01 1.90 -3.69
CA PHE A 118 -9.01 0.99 -4.20
C PHE A 118 -9.74 0.06 -5.16
N GLU A 119 -9.50 0.17 -6.46
CA GLU A 119 -9.81 -0.90 -7.40
C GLU A 119 -9.02 -2.12 -6.88
N GLU A 120 -9.74 -3.11 -6.36
CA GLU A 120 -9.17 -4.44 -6.19
C GLU A 120 -8.85 -4.92 -7.60
N ASP A 121 -7.56 -5.07 -7.89
CA ASP A 121 -7.08 -5.63 -9.15
C ASP A 121 -7.67 -7.04 -9.30
N GLU A 122 -8.80 -7.13 -9.99
CA GLU A 122 -9.39 -8.37 -10.49
C GLU A 122 -8.52 -8.88 -11.64
N ASN A 123 -7.35 -9.44 -11.29
CA ASN A 123 -6.49 -10.15 -12.24
C ASN A 123 -5.80 -11.33 -11.55
N ASP A 124 -6.63 -12.21 -10.97
CA ASP A 124 -6.31 -13.62 -10.79
C ASP A 124 -6.99 -14.40 -11.92
N ALA A 125 -6.29 -14.56 -13.04
CA ALA A 125 -6.62 -15.52 -14.11
C ALA A 125 -5.33 -16.08 -14.72
#